data_AF-A0AAT9HC48-F1
#
_entry.id   AF-A0AAT9HC48-F1
#
_cell.length_a   1.000
_cell.length_b   1.000
_cell.length_c   1.000
_cell.angle_alpha   90.00
_cell.angle_beta   90.00
_cell.angle_gamma   90.00
#
_symmetry.space_group_name_H-M   'P 1'
#
loop_
_entity.id
_entity.type
_entity.pdbx_description
1 polymer ?
#
loop_
_entity_poly.entity_id
_entity_poly.type
_entity_poly.pdbx_seq_one_letter_code
_entity_poly.pdbx_strand_id
1 'polypeptide(L)'
;MVKSGRTHLMDATPVTLGQEFGGYAAQVRYGIERLNASLPRLAELPLGGTAVGTGINTPPGFSAAVIEEVARATGLPLTEARDHFEAQGARDGIVETSGQLRTIAVGLTKIANDLRWMASGPRTGLAEISLPDLQPGSSIMPGKVNPVIPEAVLMVCAQVTGNDATVAAAGASGNFELNVMLPVIARNVLESVRLLANVSRLFADRTVDGVVADRERARSTRSPPRPWSPRSTSTSATRRPPRSPRSRWPSGRPSVRWSWRAATSNAATSPSNSSTRRWMSCG
;
A
#
# COMPACT_ATOMS: atom_id res chain seq x y z
N MET A 1 -11.76 -6.94 19.36
CA MET A 1 -11.62 -5.85 20.38
C MET A 1 -12.33 -4.62 19.85
N VAL A 2 -13.18 -3.99 20.67
CA VAL A 2 -13.93 -2.77 20.33
C VAL A 2 -13.20 -1.56 20.91
N LYS A 3 -13.09 -0.49 20.13
CA LYS A 3 -12.53 0.82 20.49
C LYS A 3 -13.47 1.94 20.04
N SER A 4 -13.20 3.18 20.43
CA SER A 4 -13.89 4.33 19.83
C SER A 4 -13.39 4.57 18.41
N GLY A 5 -14.30 4.76 17.46
CA GLY A 5 -13.96 5.34 16.16
C GLY A 5 -13.60 6.82 16.35
N ARG A 6 -12.80 7.38 15.44
CA ARG A 6 -12.51 8.81 15.44
C ARG A 6 -12.72 9.42 14.06
N THR A 7 -13.48 10.51 14.03
CA THR A 7 -13.69 11.36 12.85
C THR A 7 -13.38 12.78 13.24
N HIS A 8 -12.59 13.51 12.44
CA HIS A 8 -12.06 14.83 12.83
C HIS A 8 -11.26 14.79 14.16
N LEU A 9 -10.65 13.65 14.48
CA LEU A 9 -9.98 13.37 15.76
C LEU A 9 -10.90 13.36 16.99
N MET A 10 -12.21 13.53 16.81
CA MET A 10 -13.22 13.49 17.88
C MET A 10 -13.80 12.08 18.03
N ASP A 11 -14.26 11.77 19.24
CA ASP A 11 -14.98 10.54 19.59
C ASP A 11 -16.18 10.28 18.66
N ALA A 12 -16.25 9.08 18.08
CA ALA A 12 -17.31 8.66 17.17
C ALA A 12 -17.95 7.33 17.62
N THR A 13 -18.68 6.68 16.71
CA THR A 13 -19.31 5.38 16.99
C THR A 13 -18.25 4.29 17.19
N PRO A 14 -18.52 3.27 18.02
CA PRO A 14 -17.57 2.19 18.25
C PRO A 14 -17.24 1.40 16.99
N VAL A 15 -15.96 1.06 16.83
CA VAL A 15 -15.44 0.18 15.77
C VAL A 15 -14.64 -0.95 16.39
N THR A 16 -14.45 -2.04 15.66
CA THR A 16 -13.47 -3.06 16.05
C THR A 16 -12.11 -2.75 15.43
N LEU A 17 -11.03 -3.06 16.15
CA LEU A 17 -9.67 -2.95 15.60
C LEU A 17 -9.49 -3.80 14.33
N GLY A 18 -10.22 -4.92 14.24
CA GLY A 18 -10.21 -5.76 13.04
C GLY A 18 -10.86 -5.09 11.82
N GLN A 19 -11.93 -4.30 11.99
CA GLN A 19 -12.51 -3.51 10.91
C GLN A 19 -11.52 -2.43 10.44
N GLU A 20 -10.87 -1.74 11.38
CA GLU A 20 -9.88 -0.70 11.09
C GLU A 20 -8.67 -1.27 10.33
N PHE A 21 -8.08 -2.38 10.80
CA PHE A 21 -6.99 -3.08 10.11
C PHE A 21 -7.43 -3.72 8.79
N GLY A 22 -8.69 -4.15 8.68
CA GLY A 22 -9.28 -4.61 7.41
C GLY A 22 -9.28 -3.52 6.34
N GLY A 23 -9.50 -2.26 6.73
CA GLY A 23 -9.35 -1.10 5.86
C GLY A 23 -7.92 -0.90 5.37
N TYR A 24 -6.93 -1.03 6.27
CA TYR A 24 -5.50 -0.95 5.89
C TYR A 24 -5.12 -2.05 4.89
N ALA A 25 -5.52 -3.28 5.15
CA ALA A 25 -5.27 -4.40 4.26
C ALA A 25 -5.94 -4.19 2.88
N ALA A 26 -7.12 -3.58 2.84
CA ALA A 26 -7.79 -3.23 1.59
C ALA A 26 -7.01 -2.16 0.80
N GLN A 27 -6.53 -1.09 1.44
CA GLN A 27 -5.72 -0.06 0.77
C GLN A 27 -4.50 -0.67 0.06
N VAL A 28 -3.88 -1.67 0.67
CA VAL A 28 -2.70 -2.36 0.14
C VAL A 28 -3.05 -3.23 -1.04
N ARG A 29 -4.11 -4.05 -0.92
CA ARG A 29 -4.60 -4.87 -2.04
C ARG A 29 -4.94 -4.00 -3.25
N TYR A 30 -5.62 -2.89 -3.05
CA TYR A 30 -5.94 -1.96 -4.13
C TYR A 30 -4.71 -1.24 -4.67
N GLY A 31 -3.65 -1.07 -3.88
CA GLY A 31 -2.35 -0.59 -4.37
C GLY A 31 -1.70 -1.58 -5.32
N ILE A 32 -1.71 -2.87 -4.96
CA ILE A 32 -1.20 -3.97 -5.80
C ILE A 32 -1.99 -4.06 -7.11
N GLU A 33 -3.32 -4.02 -7.03
CA GLU A 33 -4.20 -4.07 -8.19
C GLU A 33 -3.91 -2.93 -9.19
N ARG A 34 -3.79 -1.69 -8.69
CA ARG A 34 -3.45 -0.52 -9.51
C ARG A 34 -2.09 -0.64 -10.20
N LEU A 35 -1.08 -1.10 -9.48
CA LEU A 35 0.26 -1.29 -10.04
C LEU A 35 0.25 -2.40 -11.10
N ASN A 36 -0.40 -3.52 -10.83
CA ASN A 36 -0.53 -4.62 -11.80
C ASN A 36 -1.28 -4.17 -13.06
N ALA A 37 -2.29 -3.31 -12.93
CA ALA A 37 -3.04 -2.77 -14.06
C ALA A 37 -2.21 -1.84 -14.96
N SER A 38 -1.10 -1.27 -14.49
CA SER A 38 -0.18 -0.45 -15.30
C SER A 38 0.94 -1.27 -15.95
N LEU A 39 1.23 -2.49 -15.46
CA LEU A 39 2.33 -3.32 -15.98
C LEU A 39 2.24 -3.62 -17.49
N PRO A 40 1.08 -3.91 -18.10
CA PRO A 40 1.03 -4.14 -19.54
C PRO A 40 1.54 -2.97 -20.38
N ARG A 41 1.26 -1.72 -19.96
CA ARG A 41 1.72 -0.51 -20.64
C ARG A 41 3.19 -0.19 -20.36
N LEU A 42 3.67 -0.54 -19.17
CA LEU A 42 5.09 -0.43 -18.82
C LEU A 42 5.95 -1.46 -19.57
N ALA A 43 5.37 -2.62 -19.92
CA ALA A 43 6.05 -3.72 -20.59
C ALA A 43 6.19 -3.53 -22.11
N GLU A 44 5.60 -2.47 -22.67
CA GLU A 44 5.76 -2.10 -24.07
C GLU A 44 7.17 -1.57 -24.34
N LEU A 45 7.82 -2.12 -25.37
CA LEU A 45 9.18 -1.78 -25.76
C LEU A 45 9.18 -0.98 -27.08
N PRO A 46 9.81 0.20 -27.16
CA PRO A 46 10.01 0.96 -28.40
C PRO A 46 11.06 0.32 -29.33
N LEU A 47 11.40 -0.95 -29.12
CA LEU A 47 12.44 -1.65 -29.87
C LEU A 47 11.94 -1.91 -31.29
N GLY A 48 12.71 -1.48 -32.27
CA GLY A 48 12.31 -1.50 -33.69
C GLY A 48 11.89 -0.13 -34.21
N GLY A 49 11.57 0.84 -33.35
CA GLY A 49 11.26 2.21 -33.77
C GLY A 49 12.46 3.00 -34.30
N THR A 50 13.69 2.57 -33.97
CA THR A 50 14.98 3.15 -34.41
C THR A 50 15.17 4.61 -33.97
N ALA A 51 15.57 5.51 -34.86
CA ALA A 51 15.91 6.88 -34.50
C ALA A 51 14.68 7.71 -34.09
N VAL A 52 13.55 7.53 -34.79
CA VAL A 52 12.41 8.45 -34.72
C VAL A 52 11.03 7.77 -34.73
N GLY A 53 10.96 6.44 -34.69
CA GLY A 53 9.71 5.68 -34.69
C GLY A 53 9.34 5.01 -36.01
N THR A 54 10.05 5.30 -37.11
CA THR A 54 9.72 4.77 -38.45
C THR A 54 10.17 3.33 -38.69
N GLY A 55 11.09 2.82 -37.88
CA GLY A 55 11.76 1.54 -38.12
C GLY A 55 12.72 1.53 -39.30
N ILE A 56 13.16 2.71 -39.77
CA ILE A 56 14.16 2.80 -40.84
C ILE A 56 15.44 2.04 -40.46
N ASN A 57 15.99 1.29 -41.40
CA ASN A 57 17.15 0.41 -41.18
C ASN A 57 16.91 -0.76 -40.21
N THR A 58 15.65 -1.13 -39.94
CA THR A 58 15.30 -2.36 -39.20
C THR A 58 14.88 -3.48 -40.17
N PRO A 59 15.56 -4.64 -40.17
CA PRO A 59 15.13 -5.78 -40.96
C PRO A 59 13.73 -6.27 -40.54
N PRO A 60 12.90 -6.77 -41.47
CA PRO A 60 11.61 -7.38 -41.14
C PRO A 60 11.77 -8.48 -40.08
N GLY A 61 10.95 -8.42 -39.03
CA GLY A 61 10.95 -9.41 -37.94
C GLY A 61 12.02 -9.21 -36.85
N PHE A 62 12.89 -8.20 -36.98
CA PHE A 62 13.94 -7.94 -35.97
C PHE A 62 13.38 -7.60 -34.59
N SER A 63 12.43 -6.66 -34.49
CA SER A 63 11.83 -6.25 -33.20
C SER A 63 11.20 -7.44 -32.48
N ALA A 64 10.32 -8.17 -33.15
CA ALA A 64 9.64 -9.34 -32.62
C ALA A 64 10.62 -10.40 -32.11
N ALA A 65 11.66 -10.74 -32.90
CA ALA A 65 12.65 -11.74 -32.52
C ALA A 65 13.47 -11.32 -31.29
N VAL A 66 13.89 -10.05 -31.20
CA VAL A 66 14.65 -9.57 -30.04
C VAL A 66 13.74 -9.46 -28.80
N ILE A 67 12.51 -9.02 -28.94
CA ILE A 67 11.55 -8.95 -27.82
C ILE A 67 11.26 -10.35 -27.29
N GLU A 68 11.07 -11.34 -28.16
CA GLU A 68 10.90 -12.75 -27.77
C GLU A 68 12.12 -13.27 -26.99
N GLU A 69 13.33 -12.96 -27.46
CA GLU A 69 14.57 -13.34 -26.77
C GLU A 69 14.67 -12.71 -25.37
N VAL A 70 14.37 -11.41 -25.25
CA VAL A 70 14.42 -10.70 -23.97
C VAL A 70 13.31 -11.20 -23.03
N ALA A 71 12.10 -11.42 -23.54
CA ALA A 71 10.99 -11.99 -22.77
C ALA A 71 11.35 -13.38 -22.24
N ARG A 72 11.98 -14.22 -23.08
CA ARG A 72 12.48 -15.55 -22.69
C ARG A 72 13.58 -15.47 -21.63
N ALA A 73 14.54 -14.58 -21.79
CA ALA A 73 15.66 -14.43 -20.85
C ALA A 73 15.23 -13.87 -19.48
N THR A 74 14.22 -13.00 -19.46
CA THR A 74 13.76 -12.30 -18.24
C THR A 74 12.54 -12.95 -17.59
N GLY A 75 11.77 -13.74 -18.33
CA GLY A 75 10.47 -14.26 -17.90
C GLY A 75 9.37 -13.18 -17.79
N LEU A 76 9.60 -11.99 -18.35
CA LEU A 76 8.65 -10.87 -18.30
C LEU A 76 7.74 -10.85 -19.54
N PRO A 77 6.47 -10.42 -19.39
CA PRO A 77 5.51 -10.34 -20.50
C PRO A 77 5.74 -9.08 -21.34
N LEU A 78 6.91 -8.99 -21.97
CA LEU A 78 7.32 -7.85 -22.79
C LEU A 78 6.67 -7.92 -24.17
N THR A 79 6.19 -6.78 -24.67
CA THR A 79 5.55 -6.67 -25.98
C THR A 79 6.13 -5.51 -26.77
N GLU A 80 6.01 -5.54 -28.09
CA GLU A 80 6.33 -4.37 -28.91
C GLU A 80 5.36 -3.22 -28.58
N ALA A 81 5.86 -1.99 -28.61
CA ALA A 81 5.02 -0.80 -28.47
C ALA A 81 3.94 -0.78 -29.56
N ARG A 82 2.72 -0.40 -29.16
CA ARG A 82 1.60 -0.27 -30.11
C ARG A 82 1.80 0.86 -31.12
N ASP A 83 2.57 1.88 -30.73
CA ASP A 83 2.99 2.99 -31.56
C ASP A 83 4.40 3.44 -31.14
N HIS A 84 5.35 3.42 -32.08
CA HIS A 84 6.75 3.76 -31.78
C HIS A 84 6.98 5.27 -31.64
N PHE A 85 6.16 6.13 -32.26
CA PHE A 85 6.29 7.58 -32.10
C PHE A 85 5.89 8.00 -30.68
N GLU A 86 4.79 7.47 -30.16
CA GLU A 86 4.41 7.65 -28.76
C GLU A 86 5.48 7.09 -27.83
N ALA A 87 5.90 5.84 -28.03
CA ALA A 87 6.83 5.18 -27.13
C ALA A 87 8.24 5.77 -27.15
N GLN A 88 8.61 6.58 -28.15
CA GLN A 88 9.89 7.30 -28.22
C GLN A 88 9.79 8.75 -27.77
N GLY A 89 8.78 9.48 -28.29
CA GLY A 89 8.55 10.90 -28.04
C GLY A 89 7.96 11.19 -26.66
N ALA A 90 7.17 10.26 -26.13
CA ALA A 90 6.59 10.30 -24.79
C ALA A 90 7.14 9.18 -23.88
N ARG A 91 6.72 9.18 -22.61
CA ARG A 91 7.04 8.16 -21.60
C ARG A 91 5.87 7.89 -20.66
N ASP A 92 4.66 7.90 -21.20
CA ASP A 92 3.43 7.96 -20.42
C ASP A 92 3.21 6.70 -19.59
N GLY A 93 3.54 5.51 -20.10
CA GLY A 93 3.48 4.26 -19.32
C GLY A 93 4.37 4.28 -18.07
N ILE A 94 5.51 4.98 -18.12
CA ILE A 94 6.41 5.14 -16.97
C ILE A 94 5.87 6.22 -16.01
N VAL A 95 5.33 7.32 -16.53
CA VAL A 95 4.68 8.37 -15.74
C VAL A 95 3.47 7.81 -14.98
N GLU A 96 2.63 7.02 -15.65
CA GLU A 96 1.50 6.35 -15.03
C GLU A 96 1.96 5.43 -13.89
N THR A 97 2.97 4.59 -14.15
CA THR A 97 3.53 3.67 -13.16
C THR A 97 4.05 4.45 -11.94
N SER A 98 4.77 5.55 -12.15
CA SER A 98 5.21 6.43 -11.07
C SER A 98 4.03 6.96 -10.24
N GLY A 99 2.94 7.37 -10.90
CA GLY A 99 1.71 7.78 -10.23
C GLY A 99 1.06 6.68 -9.39
N GLN A 100 1.17 5.41 -9.82
CA GLN A 100 0.72 4.27 -9.01
C GLN A 100 1.62 4.06 -7.78
N LEU A 101 2.95 4.19 -7.92
CA LEU A 101 3.88 4.13 -6.79
C LEU A 101 3.60 5.24 -5.76
N ARG A 102 3.34 6.47 -6.22
CA ARG A 102 2.90 7.57 -5.35
C ARG A 102 1.59 7.23 -4.64
N THR A 103 0.62 6.64 -5.34
CA THR A 103 -0.67 6.25 -4.74
C THR A 103 -0.48 5.20 -3.63
N ILE A 104 0.43 4.25 -3.82
CA ILE A 104 0.83 3.30 -2.77
C ILE A 104 1.46 4.04 -1.58
N ALA A 105 2.38 4.97 -1.82
CA ALA A 105 3.03 5.77 -0.78
C ALA A 105 2.02 6.59 0.06
N VAL A 106 1.00 7.17 -0.58
CA VAL A 106 -0.10 7.88 0.10
C VAL A 106 -0.87 6.92 1.03
N GLY A 107 -1.17 5.71 0.55
CA GLY A 107 -1.82 4.68 1.37
C GLY A 107 -0.99 4.28 2.60
N LEU A 108 0.31 4.02 2.40
CA LEU A 108 1.24 3.68 3.48
C LEU A 108 1.42 4.82 4.48
N THR A 109 1.44 6.07 4.03
CA THR A 109 1.50 7.27 4.88
C THR A 109 0.35 7.28 5.87
N LYS A 110 -0.88 7.03 5.40
CA LYS A 110 -2.07 6.97 6.25
C LYS A 110 -1.95 5.87 7.31
N ILE A 111 -1.60 4.66 6.88
CA ILE A 111 -1.47 3.49 7.77
C ILE A 111 -0.39 3.75 8.84
N ALA A 112 0.79 4.24 8.44
CA ALA A 112 1.88 4.54 9.37
C ALA A 112 1.50 5.62 10.39
N ASN A 113 0.82 6.69 9.97
CA ASN A 113 0.32 7.72 10.87
C ASN A 113 -0.68 7.17 11.88
N ASP A 114 -1.65 6.37 11.44
CA ASP A 114 -2.64 5.76 12.34
C ASP A 114 -1.95 4.89 13.41
N LEU A 115 -0.98 4.06 13.03
CA LEU A 115 -0.24 3.23 14.00
C LEU A 115 0.55 4.08 15.00
N ARG A 116 1.21 5.16 14.54
CA ARG A 116 1.94 6.10 15.43
C ARG A 116 1.01 6.76 16.44
N TRP A 117 -0.15 7.25 15.99
CA TRP A 117 -1.14 7.88 16.84
C TRP A 117 -1.73 6.89 17.84
N MET A 118 -2.16 5.71 17.40
CA MET A 118 -2.72 4.69 18.29
C MET A 118 -1.71 4.20 19.32
N ALA A 119 -0.42 4.15 18.97
CA ALA A 119 0.66 3.74 19.86
C ALA A 119 1.23 4.86 20.75
N SER A 120 0.79 6.11 20.57
CA SER A 120 1.27 7.24 21.36
C SER A 120 1.03 7.02 22.86
N GLY A 121 2.04 7.24 23.69
CA GLY A 121 2.00 6.90 25.10
C GLY A 121 3.37 6.95 25.79
N PRO A 122 3.56 6.30 26.94
CA PRO A 122 2.64 5.30 27.53
C PRO A 122 1.51 5.88 28.39
N ARG A 123 1.58 7.13 28.85
CA ARG A 123 0.58 7.70 29.80
C ARG A 123 -0.33 8.78 29.19
N THR A 124 0.28 9.69 28.42
CA THR A 124 -0.36 10.93 27.95
C THR A 124 -0.87 10.87 26.51
N GLY A 125 -0.80 9.70 25.87
CA GLY A 125 -1.31 9.47 24.53
C GLY A 125 -2.53 8.53 24.50
N LEU A 126 -2.85 8.04 23.30
CA LEU A 126 -3.97 7.11 23.10
C LEU A 126 -3.71 5.73 23.71
N ALA A 127 -2.50 5.20 23.47
CA ALA A 127 -2.04 3.88 23.94
C ALA A 127 -3.04 2.74 23.65
N GLU A 128 -3.71 2.77 22.50
CA GLU A 128 -4.68 1.73 22.10
C GLU A 128 -4.00 0.45 21.61
N ILE A 129 -2.77 0.59 21.12
CA ILE A 129 -1.91 -0.50 20.69
C ILE A 129 -0.50 -0.30 21.24
N SER A 130 0.25 -1.39 21.32
CA SER A 130 1.69 -1.40 21.57
C SER A 130 2.41 -1.90 20.31
N LEU A 131 3.48 -1.19 19.95
CA LEU A 131 4.36 -1.60 18.85
C LEU A 131 5.57 -2.36 19.42
N PRO A 132 6.23 -3.20 18.61
CA PRO A 132 7.49 -3.83 19.00
C PRO A 132 8.54 -2.80 19.40
N ASP A 133 9.27 -3.09 20.48
CA ASP A 133 10.41 -2.29 20.90
C ASP A 133 11.66 -2.74 20.15
N LEU A 134 12.13 -1.90 19.22
CA LEU A 134 13.19 -2.24 18.27
C LEU A 134 14.51 -1.52 18.52
N GLN A 135 14.50 -0.55 19.43
CA GLN A 135 15.67 0.22 19.80
C GLN A 135 15.92 0.04 21.28
N PRO A 136 17.17 0.07 21.75
CA PRO A 136 17.43 0.11 23.18
C PRO A 136 16.70 1.31 23.79
N GLY A 137 15.71 1.03 24.64
CA GLY A 137 15.02 2.08 25.39
C GLY A 137 16.02 2.88 26.21
N SER A 138 15.77 4.18 26.36
CA SER A 138 16.60 4.99 27.25
C SER A 138 16.43 4.49 28.69
N SER A 139 17.52 4.15 29.38
CA SER A 139 17.50 3.73 30.78
C SER A 139 16.86 4.77 31.70
N ILE A 140 16.79 6.04 31.27
CA ILE A 140 16.16 7.15 32.00
C ILE A 140 14.64 7.21 31.82
N MET A 141 14.07 6.56 30.79
CA MET A 141 12.63 6.62 30.47
C MET A 141 12.05 5.21 30.25
N PRO A 142 11.77 4.47 31.33
CA PRO A 142 11.18 3.14 31.25
C PRO A 142 9.85 3.15 30.49
N GLY A 143 9.69 2.23 29.53
CA GLY A 143 8.46 2.06 28.75
C GLY A 143 8.26 3.05 27.60
N LYS A 144 9.23 3.93 27.31
CA LYS A 144 9.22 4.76 26.10
C LYS A 144 9.64 3.93 24.89
N VAL A 145 8.70 3.68 23.98
CA VAL A 145 8.95 3.03 22.69
C VAL A 145 8.65 4.02 21.57
N ASN A 146 9.65 4.30 20.72
CA ASN A 146 9.48 5.20 19.58
C ASN A 146 9.02 4.40 18.34
N PRO A 147 8.06 4.90 17.54
CA PRO A 147 7.57 4.22 16.35
C PRO A 147 8.49 4.45 15.14
N VAL A 148 9.77 4.05 15.25
CA VAL A 148 10.82 4.42 14.29
C VAL A 148 10.66 3.83 12.89
N ILE A 149 10.06 2.65 12.77
CA ILE A 149 9.77 2.07 11.45
C ILE A 149 8.61 2.80 10.78
N PRO A 150 7.45 3.05 11.44
CA PRO A 150 6.46 3.98 10.90
C PRO A 150 7.05 5.34 10.48
N GLU A 151 8.00 5.89 11.23
CA GLU A 151 8.69 7.13 10.86
C GLU A 151 9.53 6.98 9.58
N ALA A 152 10.27 5.88 9.45
CA ALA A 152 10.99 5.55 8.22
C ALA A 152 10.05 5.38 7.01
N VAL A 153 8.86 4.78 7.22
CA VAL A 153 7.82 4.68 6.18
C VAL A 153 7.40 6.07 5.71
N LEU A 154 7.15 7.01 6.62
CA LEU A 154 6.76 8.38 6.25
C LEU A 154 7.85 9.10 5.46
N MET A 155 9.12 8.97 5.87
CA MET A 155 10.25 9.56 5.13
C MET A 155 10.36 9.00 3.71
N VAL A 156 10.23 7.68 3.56
CA VAL A 156 10.21 7.02 2.23
C VAL A 156 9.02 7.50 1.39
N CYS A 157 7.83 7.60 1.98
CA CYS A 157 6.65 8.03 1.23
C CYS A 157 6.75 9.49 0.75
N ALA A 158 7.35 10.37 1.55
CA ALA A 158 7.67 11.73 1.14
C ALA A 158 8.65 11.75 -0.04
N GLN A 159 9.73 10.96 0.03
CA GLN A 159 10.70 10.85 -1.06
C GLN A 159 10.06 10.34 -2.37
N VAL A 160 9.23 9.30 -2.28
CA VAL A 160 8.51 8.76 -3.45
C VAL A 160 7.60 9.80 -4.09
N THR A 161 6.95 10.64 -3.28
CA THR A 161 6.11 11.74 -3.78
C THR A 161 6.93 12.79 -4.54
N GLY A 162 8.12 13.15 -4.02
CA GLY A 162 9.04 14.05 -4.73
C GLY A 162 9.61 13.44 -6.01
N ASN A 163 9.91 12.14 -5.98
CA ASN A 163 10.36 11.40 -7.15
C ASN A 163 9.27 11.40 -8.25
N ASP A 164 8.01 11.18 -7.89
CA ASP A 164 6.89 11.22 -8.83
C ASP A 164 6.69 12.61 -9.45
N ALA A 165 6.79 13.68 -8.66
CA ALA A 165 6.76 15.04 -9.20
C ALA A 165 7.86 15.28 -10.24
N THR A 166 9.07 14.75 -9.98
CA THR A 166 10.19 14.81 -10.93
C THR A 166 9.89 14.02 -12.21
N VAL A 167 9.34 12.79 -12.08
CA VAL A 167 8.97 11.95 -13.23
C VAL A 167 7.88 12.60 -14.07
N ALA A 168 6.86 13.19 -13.45
CA ALA A 168 5.78 13.88 -14.14
C ALA A 168 6.31 15.08 -14.95
N ALA A 169 7.16 15.91 -14.34
CA ALA A 169 7.79 17.05 -15.03
C ALA A 169 8.69 16.60 -16.18
N ALA A 170 9.50 15.55 -15.97
CA ALA A 170 10.38 14.99 -16.99
C ALA A 170 9.59 14.34 -18.15
N GLY A 171 8.50 13.64 -17.84
CA GLY A 171 7.60 13.06 -18.83
C GLY A 171 6.97 14.11 -19.75
N ALA A 172 6.58 15.26 -19.18
CA ALA A 172 6.04 16.40 -19.93
C ALA A 172 7.08 17.17 -20.77
N SER A 173 8.37 16.85 -20.65
CA SER A 173 9.46 17.57 -21.33
C SER A 173 9.83 16.99 -22.70
N GLY A 174 8.98 16.16 -23.30
CA GLY A 174 9.21 15.62 -24.64
C GLY A 174 9.16 16.71 -25.72
N ASN A 175 10.05 16.63 -26.72
CA ASN A 175 10.04 17.52 -27.87
C ASN A 175 10.13 16.68 -29.16
N PHE A 176 9.10 16.79 -30.01
CA PHE A 176 8.99 16.03 -31.26
C PHE A 176 9.16 14.52 -31.01
N GLU A 177 10.01 13.82 -31.76
CA GLU A 177 10.11 12.35 -31.74
C GLU A 177 10.90 11.78 -30.55
N LEU A 178 11.39 12.59 -29.60
CA LEU A 178 12.20 12.09 -28.48
C LEU A 178 12.00 12.84 -27.16
N ASN A 179 11.75 12.09 -26.09
CA ASN A 179 11.96 12.58 -24.72
C ASN A 179 13.40 12.31 -24.28
N VAL A 180 14.17 13.37 -23.99
CA VAL A 180 15.60 13.28 -23.60
C VAL A 180 15.81 13.15 -22.09
N MET A 181 14.76 13.21 -21.28
CA MET A 181 14.83 13.15 -19.81
C MET A 181 14.83 11.70 -19.27
N LEU A 182 15.10 10.70 -20.11
CA LEU A 182 15.08 9.28 -19.73
C LEU A 182 15.94 8.94 -18.50
N PRO A 183 17.17 9.47 -18.34
CA PRO A 183 18.00 9.10 -17.19
C PRO A 183 17.38 9.52 -15.86
N VAL A 184 16.77 10.72 -15.79
CA VAL A 184 16.14 11.19 -14.55
C VAL A 184 14.83 10.46 -14.27
N ILE A 185 14.07 10.10 -15.31
CA ILE A 185 12.87 9.26 -15.17
C ILE A 185 13.26 7.90 -14.58
N ALA A 186 14.21 7.20 -15.21
CA ALA A 186 14.64 5.87 -14.79
C ALA A 186 15.18 5.86 -13.36
N ARG A 187 16.05 6.82 -13.00
CA ARG A 187 16.62 6.95 -11.65
C ARG A 187 15.52 7.05 -10.59
N ASN A 188 14.55 7.95 -10.79
CA ASN A 188 13.49 8.22 -9.81
C ASN A 188 12.53 7.04 -9.66
N VAL A 189 12.13 6.40 -10.75
CA VAL A 189 11.23 5.24 -10.70
C VAL A 189 11.91 4.05 -10.01
N LEU A 190 13.14 3.72 -10.37
CA LEU A 190 13.88 2.61 -9.75
C LEU A 190 14.17 2.87 -8.26
N GLU A 191 14.49 4.11 -7.90
CA GLU A 191 14.63 4.50 -6.50
C GLU A 191 13.32 4.32 -5.72
N SER A 192 12.20 4.81 -6.26
CA SER A 192 10.88 4.66 -5.63
C SER A 192 10.50 3.20 -5.42
N VAL A 193 10.71 2.34 -6.42
CA VAL A 193 10.48 0.89 -6.32
C VAL A 193 11.33 0.28 -5.20
N ARG A 194 12.64 0.57 -5.19
CA ARG A 194 13.57 0.03 -4.20
C ARG A 194 13.21 0.46 -2.78
N LEU A 195 12.93 1.75 -2.56
CA LEU A 195 12.58 2.28 -1.25
C LEU A 195 11.25 1.72 -0.75
N LEU A 196 10.20 1.72 -1.57
CA LEU A 196 8.89 1.17 -1.20
C LEU A 196 8.96 -0.32 -0.90
N ALA A 197 9.65 -1.10 -1.73
CA ALA A 197 9.77 -2.54 -1.51
C ALA A 197 10.48 -2.85 -0.19
N ASN A 198 11.57 -2.14 0.10
CA ASN A 198 12.33 -2.34 1.34
C ASN A 198 11.53 -1.92 2.56
N VAL A 199 10.94 -0.73 2.54
CA VAL A 199 10.21 -0.21 3.71
C VAL A 199 8.92 -0.99 3.95
N SER A 200 8.24 -1.47 2.91
CA SER A 200 7.02 -2.27 3.06
C SER A 200 7.29 -3.62 3.72
N ARG A 201 8.36 -4.32 3.32
CA ARG A 201 8.80 -5.57 3.98
C ARG A 201 9.17 -5.32 5.43
N LEU A 202 10.00 -4.30 5.67
CA LEU A 202 10.43 -3.91 7.01
C LEU A 202 9.23 -3.57 7.91
N PHE A 203 8.28 -2.80 7.39
CA PHE A 203 7.08 -2.38 8.11
C PHE A 203 6.16 -3.56 8.46
N ALA A 204 5.95 -4.47 7.52
CA ALA A 204 5.17 -5.69 7.75
C ALA A 204 5.83 -6.57 8.82
N ASP A 205 7.12 -6.88 8.67
CA ASP A 205 7.80 -7.90 9.46
C ASP A 205 8.21 -7.41 10.86
N ARG A 206 8.56 -6.14 11.00
CA ARG A 206 9.13 -5.61 12.25
C ARG A 206 8.19 -4.69 13.01
N THR A 207 7.07 -4.27 12.41
CA THR A 207 6.05 -3.49 13.10
C THR A 207 4.72 -4.21 13.12
N VAL A 208 4.12 -4.47 11.96
CA VAL A 208 2.71 -4.90 11.92
C VAL A 208 2.51 -6.29 12.52
N ASP A 209 3.37 -7.26 12.23
CA ASP A 209 3.27 -8.62 12.77
C ASP A 209 3.34 -8.69 14.30
N GLY A 210 3.96 -7.67 14.93
CA GLY A 210 4.12 -7.57 16.38
C GLY A 210 3.16 -6.59 17.07
N VAL A 211 2.17 -6.02 16.37
CA VAL A 211 1.19 -5.13 17.00
C VAL A 211 0.34 -5.89 18.02
N VAL A 212 0.34 -5.40 19.27
CA VAL A 212 -0.53 -5.92 20.34
C VAL A 212 -1.53 -4.86 20.74
N ALA A 213 -2.77 -5.25 20.95
CA ALA A 213 -3.83 -4.30 21.32
C ALA A 213 -3.98 -4.20 22.84
N ASP A 214 -4.01 -2.97 23.37
CA ASP A 214 -4.29 -2.74 24.80
C ASP A 214 -5.79 -2.75 25.05
N ARG A 215 -6.28 -3.92 25.45
CA ARG A 215 -7.70 -4.18 25.66
C ARG A 215 -8.30 -3.35 26.79
N GLU A 216 -7.52 -2.98 27.78
CA GLU A 216 -8.02 -2.21 28.91
C GLU A 216 -8.14 -0.74 28.52
N ARG A 217 -7.07 -0.19 27.93
CA ARG A 217 -7.05 1.18 27.45
C ARG A 217 -8.13 1.46 26.41
N ALA A 218 -8.28 0.62 25.39
CA ALA A 218 -9.31 0.87 24.39
C ALA A 218 -10.74 0.64 24.91
N ARG A 219 -10.92 -0.11 26.01
CA ARG A 219 -12.22 -0.20 26.69
C ARG A 219 -12.52 1.04 27.51
N SER A 220 -11.52 1.63 28.18
CA SER A 220 -11.69 2.83 29.00
C SER A 220 -11.92 4.09 28.17
N THR A 221 -11.36 4.17 26.96
CA THR A 221 -11.55 5.30 26.03
C THR A 221 -12.70 5.09 25.05
N ARG A 222 -13.46 4.00 25.18
CA ARG A 222 -14.59 3.69 24.27
C ARG A 222 -15.77 4.59 24.58
N SER A 223 -16.20 5.36 23.58
CA SER A 223 -17.44 6.12 23.68
C SER A 223 -18.63 5.15 23.84
N PRO A 224 -19.58 5.44 24.75
CA PRO A 224 -20.72 4.57 24.96
C PRO A 224 -21.52 4.43 23.65
N PRO A 225 -22.14 3.27 23.39
CA PRO A 225 -23.06 3.15 22.28
C PRO A 225 -24.16 4.19 22.50
N ARG A 226 -24.16 5.26 21.70
CA ARG A 226 -25.27 6.20 21.70
C ARG A 226 -26.48 5.41 21.21
N PRO A 227 -27.58 5.35 21.98
CA PRO A 227 -28.82 4.83 21.42
C PRO A 227 -29.09 5.65 20.17
N TRP A 228 -29.34 4.98 19.05
CA TRP A 228 -29.92 5.62 17.89
C TRP A 228 -31.27 6.18 18.35
N SER A 229 -31.29 7.46 18.72
CA SER A 229 -32.53 8.20 18.80
C SER A 229 -32.75 8.72 17.38
N PRO A 230 -33.71 8.19 16.59
CA PRO A 230 -34.18 8.93 15.44
C PRO A 230 -34.65 10.26 16.00
N ARG A 231 -33.90 11.34 15.72
CA ARG A 231 -34.28 12.66 16.19
C ARG A 231 -35.50 13.06 15.36
N SER A 232 -36.67 12.84 15.95
CA SER A 232 -37.82 13.73 15.92
C SER A 232 -37.96 14.58 14.65
N THR A 233 -38.51 14.00 13.59
CA THR A 233 -39.41 14.76 12.73
C THR A 233 -40.69 14.99 13.55
N SER A 234 -40.82 16.20 14.08
CA SER A 234 -42.05 16.85 14.58
C SER A 234 -43.14 15.97 15.23
N THR A 235 -43.29 16.03 16.55
CA THR A 235 -44.50 16.49 17.27
C THR A 235 -44.45 16.14 18.77
N SER A 236 -44.76 17.14 19.59
CA SER A 236 -45.30 17.13 20.97
C SER A 236 -45.15 15.93 21.93
N ALA A 237 -44.82 16.31 23.17
CA ALA A 237 -45.25 15.73 24.47
C ALA A 237 -44.52 14.49 25.06
N THR A 238 -43.92 14.74 26.24
CA THR A 238 -43.71 13.85 27.40
C THR A 238 -43.32 12.38 27.16
N ARG A 239 -42.05 12.02 27.49
CA ARG A 239 -41.75 10.71 28.11
C ARG A 239 -40.35 10.61 28.73
N ARG A 240 -40.30 9.95 29.89
CA ARG A 240 -39.13 9.61 30.73
C ARG A 240 -38.01 8.91 29.94
N PRO A 241 -36.75 8.99 30.37
CA PRO A 241 -35.64 8.33 29.66
C PRO A 241 -35.78 6.80 29.75
N PRO A 242 -35.46 6.05 28.67
CA PRO A 242 -35.51 4.60 28.70
C PRO A 242 -34.30 4.04 29.47
N ARG A 243 -34.53 2.97 30.23
CA ARG A 243 -33.48 2.17 30.88
C ARG A 243 -32.58 1.53 29.81
N SER A 244 -31.26 1.53 30.06
CA SER A 244 -30.27 0.97 29.14
C SER A 244 -30.43 -0.55 28.97
N PRO A 245 -30.42 -1.09 27.74
CA PRO A 245 -30.33 -2.53 27.54
C PRO A 245 -28.86 -2.95 27.69
N ARG A 246 -28.60 -3.89 28.61
CA ARG A 246 -27.32 -4.59 28.70
C ARG A 246 -27.18 -5.53 27.50
N SER A 247 -26.53 -5.10 26.42
CA SER A 247 -26.10 -6.01 25.36
C SER A 247 -24.75 -6.66 25.74
N ARG A 248 -24.81 -7.94 26.10
CA ARG A 248 -23.63 -8.81 26.26
C ARG A 248 -23.19 -9.27 24.87
N TRP A 249 -21.96 -8.92 24.49
CA TRP A 249 -21.27 -9.54 23.36
C TRP A 249 -20.43 -10.72 23.85
N PRO A 250 -20.33 -11.81 23.07
CA PRO A 250 -19.61 -13.01 23.48
C PRO A 250 -18.11 -12.70 23.66
N SER A 251 -17.58 -13.06 24.83
CA SER A 251 -16.15 -12.98 25.15
C SER A 251 -15.47 -14.29 24.77
N GLY A 252 -15.23 -14.47 23.47
CA GLY A 252 -14.40 -15.57 22.94
C GLY A 252 -13.00 -15.06 22.60
N ARG A 253 -11.95 -15.73 23.10
CA ARG A 253 -10.56 -15.54 22.64
C ARG A 253 -10.46 -16.03 21.19
N PRO A 254 -9.76 -15.26 20.33
CA PRO A 254 -8.40 -15.66 19.98
C PRO A 254 -7.40 -14.49 20.06
N SER A 255 -6.13 -14.80 20.23
CA SER A 255 -5.04 -13.90 19.88
C SER A 255 -5.02 -13.78 18.36
N VAL A 256 -5.46 -12.64 17.82
CA VAL A 256 -5.39 -12.39 16.37
C VAL A 256 -4.00 -11.85 16.08
N ARG A 257 -3.17 -12.69 15.45
CA ARG A 257 -1.87 -12.31 14.89
C ARG A 257 -2.16 -11.74 13.49
N TRP A 258 -1.78 -10.49 13.24
CA TRP A 258 -2.08 -9.81 11.97
C TRP A 258 -0.92 -10.01 10.99
N SER A 259 -1.08 -10.93 10.05
CA SER A 259 -0.08 -11.16 9.01
C SER A 259 -0.46 -10.47 7.71
N TRP A 260 0.41 -9.58 7.23
CA TRP A 260 0.31 -9.00 5.89
C TRP A 260 0.51 -10.03 4.77
N ARG A 261 1.13 -11.18 5.06
CA ARG A 261 1.36 -12.25 4.07
C ARG A 261 0.06 -12.91 3.60
N ALA A 262 -1.01 -12.85 4.40
CA ALA A 262 -2.34 -13.31 4.00
C ALA A 262 -2.97 -12.44 2.89
N ALA A 263 -2.50 -11.20 2.71
CA ALA A 263 -2.96 -10.32 1.62
C ALA A 263 -2.12 -10.48 0.33
N THR A 264 -0.89 -10.99 0.41
CA THR A 264 0.01 -11.16 -0.75
C THR A 264 -0.01 -12.57 -1.35
N SER A 265 -0.65 -13.54 -0.69
CA SER A 265 -0.66 -14.96 -1.11
C SER A 265 -1.70 -15.32 -2.16
N ASN A 266 -2.66 -14.43 -2.49
CA ASN A 266 -3.68 -14.68 -3.52
C ASN A 266 -3.34 -14.11 -4.92
N ALA A 267 -2.12 -13.60 -5.13
CA ALA A 267 -1.70 -13.03 -6.42
C ALA A 267 -0.99 -14.03 -7.34
N ALA A 268 -0.88 -15.31 -6.96
CA ALA A 268 -0.18 -16.34 -7.73
C ALA A 268 -1.07 -17.56 -8.02
N THR A 269 -2.22 -17.33 -8.64
CA THR A 269 -2.97 -18.40 -9.31
C THR A 269 -3.70 -17.83 -10.52
N SER A 270 -3.07 -17.92 -11.69
CA SER A 270 -3.79 -17.95 -12.97
C SER A 270 -3.94 -19.41 -13.44
N PRO A 271 -5.04 -19.75 -14.13
CA PRO A 271 -5.37 -21.12 -14.49
C PRO A 271 -4.70 -21.58 -15.80
N SER A 272 -4.62 -22.90 -15.97
CA SER A 272 -4.12 -23.68 -17.11
C SER A 272 -2.61 -23.98 -17.11
N ASN A 273 -2.22 -25.24 -16.92
CA ASN A 273 -2.25 -26.25 -17.96
C ASN A 273 -2.16 -27.67 -17.36
N SER A 274 -3.10 -28.52 -17.75
CA SER A 274 -3.14 -29.94 -17.40
C SER A 274 -2.13 -30.70 -18.25
N SER A 275 -0.96 -31.03 -17.70
CA SER A 275 -0.16 -32.24 -18.00
C SER A 275 1.27 -32.02 -17.54
N THR A 276 1.64 -32.72 -16.46
CA THR A 276 2.99 -33.20 -16.06
C THR A 276 3.10 -33.26 -14.53
N ARG A 277 2.36 -34.18 -13.92
CA ARG A 277 2.77 -34.77 -12.64
C ARG A 277 3.62 -36.00 -12.94
N ARG A 278 4.93 -35.91 -12.72
CA ARG A 278 5.81 -37.02 -12.28
C ARG A 278 7.24 -36.50 -12.10
N TRP A 279 7.98 -37.15 -11.20
CA TRP A 279 9.42 -36.99 -10.87
C TRP A 279 9.73 -35.83 -9.90
N MET A 280 10.36 -35.97 -8.74
CA MET A 280 10.93 -37.11 -7.99
C MET A 280 10.80 -36.85 -6.49
N SER A 281 10.49 -37.92 -5.75
CA SER A 281 10.92 -38.13 -4.37
C SER A 281 12.31 -38.79 -4.38
N CYS A 282 13.29 -38.21 -3.69
CA CYS A 282 14.45 -38.83 -3.00
C CYS A 282 15.58 -37.79 -2.87
N GLY A 283 16.14 -37.68 -1.66
CA GLY A 283 17.29 -36.83 -1.32
C GLY A 283 17.04 -36.02 -0.06
#